data_AF-A0A341AE00-F1
#
_entry.id   AF-A0A341AE00-F1
#
_cell.length_a   1.000
_cell.length_b   1.000
_cell.length_c   1.000
_cell.angle_alpha   90.00
_cell.angle_beta   90.00
_cell.angle_gamma   90.00
#
_symmetry.space_group_name_H-M   'P 1'
#
loop_
_entity.id
_entity.type
_entity.pdbx_description
1 polymer ?
#
loop_
_entity_poly.entity_id
_entity_poly.type
_entity_poly.pdbx_seq_one_letter_code
_entity_poly.pdbx_strand_id
1 'polypeptide(L)'
;NLGGEHPLRIPVCGWEDRGLSTWKAVPSCPGCSAFKEVGWGRGLALRLRPTPRALPLPLPASAAAKPRRADRARRDSSAGLAEAAGHAQWAGPVRVARPQLNAQLEGWLSQVQSTKRPARAIIAPHAGYTYCGSCAAHAYKQVDPSITRRIFILGPSHHVPLSRCALSSVDIYRTPLYDLRIDQKIYGELWKTGMFERMSLQTDEDEHSIEMHLPYTAKAMESHKDEFTIIPVLVGALSESKEQEFGKLFSKYLADPSNLFVVSSDFCHWGQRFRYSYYDESQGEIYRSIEHLDKMGMSIIEQLDPVSFSNYLKKYHNTICGRHPIGVLLNAITELQKNGMNMSFSFLNYAQSSQCRNWQDSSVSYAAGALTVH
;
A
#
# COMPACT_ATOMS: atom_id res chain seq x y z
N ASN A 1 16.90 -41.27 -16.10
CA ASN A 1 15.44 -41.44 -16.13
C ASN A 1 14.81 -40.61 -15.03
N LEU A 2 14.24 -39.48 -15.45
CA LEU A 2 13.58 -38.46 -14.63
C LEU A 2 12.15 -38.93 -14.32
N GLY A 3 11.75 -38.92 -13.05
CA GLY A 3 10.35 -39.04 -12.63
C GLY A 3 9.88 -37.66 -12.19
N GLY A 4 8.94 -37.08 -12.95
CA GLY A 4 8.43 -35.72 -12.76
C GLY A 4 7.38 -35.63 -11.66
N GLU A 5 7.45 -34.57 -10.87
CA GLU A 5 6.38 -34.12 -9.97
C GLU A 5 5.54 -33.05 -10.68
N HIS A 6 4.22 -33.27 -10.74
CA HIS A 6 3.24 -32.30 -11.22
C HIS A 6 2.98 -31.22 -10.16
N PRO A 7 2.91 -29.92 -10.51
CA PRO A 7 2.53 -28.89 -9.56
C PRO A 7 1.02 -28.87 -9.35
N LEU A 8 0.62 -28.99 -8.08
CA LEU A 8 -0.73 -28.81 -7.56
C LEU A 8 -1.25 -27.39 -7.89
N ARG A 9 -2.39 -27.33 -8.60
CA ARG A 9 -3.12 -26.09 -8.89
C ARG A 9 -3.85 -25.60 -7.64
N ILE A 10 -3.50 -24.40 -7.17
CA ILE A 10 -4.28 -23.65 -6.17
C ILE A 10 -5.22 -22.72 -6.93
N PRO A 11 -6.55 -22.74 -6.68
CA PRO A 11 -7.49 -21.87 -7.38
C PRO A 11 -7.38 -20.43 -6.84
N VAL A 12 -7.21 -19.46 -7.74
CA VAL A 12 -7.28 -18.02 -7.46
C VAL A 12 -8.56 -17.49 -8.10
N CYS A 13 -9.38 -16.77 -7.33
CA CYS A 13 -10.71 -16.29 -7.74
C CYS A 13 -10.64 -15.34 -8.95
N GLY A 14 -11.39 -15.66 -10.01
CA GLY A 14 -11.58 -14.82 -11.19
C GLY A 14 -12.76 -13.86 -11.05
N TRP A 15 -12.71 -12.75 -11.78
CA TRP A 15 -13.74 -11.70 -11.81
C TRP A 15 -14.51 -11.72 -13.15
N GLU A 16 -15.69 -11.10 -13.22
CA GLU A 16 -16.50 -10.93 -14.43
C GLU A 16 -16.77 -9.43 -14.65
N ASP A 17 -16.77 -8.94 -15.88
CA ASP A 17 -17.08 -7.54 -16.22
C ASP A 17 -18.35 -7.50 -17.08
N ARG A 18 -19.35 -6.75 -16.60
CA ARG A 18 -20.56 -6.39 -17.33
C ARG A 18 -20.78 -4.88 -17.21
N GLY A 19 -19.86 -4.10 -17.77
CA GLY A 19 -20.08 -2.75 -18.29
C GLY A 19 -21.08 -1.90 -17.52
N LEU A 20 -20.65 -1.36 -16.37
CA LEU A 20 -21.11 -0.14 -15.69
C LEU A 20 -20.58 -0.17 -14.23
N SER A 21 -19.40 0.41 -14.03
CA SER A 21 -18.87 1.01 -12.78
C SER A 21 -19.18 0.39 -11.40
N THR A 22 -19.35 -0.93 -11.27
CA THR A 22 -19.38 -1.65 -9.97
C THR A 22 -18.88 -3.10 -10.11
N TRP A 23 -18.06 -3.57 -9.16
CA TRP A 23 -17.59 -4.97 -9.06
C TRP A 23 -18.40 -5.72 -7.99
N LYS A 24 -18.94 -6.91 -8.31
CA LYS A 24 -19.58 -7.82 -7.35
C LYS A 24 -19.09 -9.24 -7.59
N ALA A 25 -18.82 -9.99 -6.52
CA ALA A 25 -18.45 -11.40 -6.59
C ALA A 25 -19.61 -12.26 -7.09
N VAL A 26 -19.36 -13.16 -8.05
CA VAL A 26 -20.36 -14.13 -8.55
C VAL A 26 -20.19 -15.47 -7.82
N PRO A 27 -21.24 -16.02 -7.18
CA PRO A 27 -21.18 -17.31 -6.51
C PRO A 27 -21.71 -18.43 -7.42
N SER A 28 -20.84 -19.27 -7.98
CA SER A 28 -21.20 -20.65 -8.35
C SER A 28 -20.01 -21.43 -8.94
N CYS A 29 -19.49 -22.41 -8.20
CA CYS A 29 -18.97 -23.64 -8.80
C CYS A 29 -19.20 -24.82 -7.81
N PRO A 30 -19.84 -25.92 -8.24
CA PRO A 30 -20.21 -27.04 -7.38
C PRO A 30 -19.03 -28.00 -7.21
N GLY A 31 -18.65 -28.29 -5.96
CA GLY A 31 -17.54 -29.20 -5.65
C GLY A 31 -17.16 -29.32 -4.17
N CYS A 32 -17.60 -28.41 -3.30
CA CYS A 32 -17.36 -28.53 -1.86
C CYS A 32 -18.46 -29.36 -1.16
N SER A 33 -18.44 -30.67 -1.37
CA SER A 33 -19.22 -31.62 -0.58
C SER A 33 -18.44 -32.91 -0.39
N ALA A 34 -17.45 -32.88 0.50
CA ALA A 34 -16.99 -34.04 1.27
C ALA A 34 -15.86 -33.59 2.20
N PHE A 35 -16.19 -33.29 3.46
CA PHE A 35 -15.42 -33.68 4.65
C PHE A 35 -16.26 -33.28 5.86
N LYS A 36 -17.10 -34.22 6.30
CA LYS A 36 -17.79 -34.18 7.59
C LYS A 36 -16.88 -34.84 8.64
N GLU A 37 -16.93 -34.24 9.83
CA GLU A 37 -16.74 -34.83 11.16
C GLU A 37 -15.33 -35.27 11.59
N VAL A 38 -14.72 -34.44 12.46
CA VAL A 38 -14.39 -34.86 13.83
C VAL A 38 -14.70 -33.67 14.77
N GLY A 39 -15.58 -33.87 15.76
CA GLY A 39 -15.83 -32.93 16.88
C GLY A 39 -14.57 -32.75 17.73
N TRP A 40 -14.44 -31.76 18.60
CA TRP A 40 -15.08 -31.63 19.92
C TRP A 40 -14.93 -30.16 20.37
N GLY A 41 -15.99 -29.51 20.85
CA GLY A 41 -16.07 -29.13 22.26
C GLY A 41 -16.41 -27.64 22.45
N ARG A 42 -17.69 -27.34 22.70
CA ARG A 42 -18.17 -26.01 23.10
C ARG A 42 -17.77 -25.74 24.56
N GLY A 43 -17.00 -24.68 24.79
CA GLY A 43 -16.75 -24.11 26.11
C GLY A 43 -17.72 -22.97 26.41
N LEU A 44 -18.58 -23.20 27.40
CA LEU A 44 -19.53 -22.29 28.02
C LEU A 44 -18.78 -21.10 28.67
N ALA A 45 -19.17 -19.86 28.40
CA ALA A 45 -18.79 -18.71 29.24
C ALA A 45 -20.05 -18.17 29.94
N LEU A 46 -20.07 -18.31 31.27
CA LEU A 46 -21.13 -17.82 32.14
C LEU A 46 -21.27 -16.30 32.03
N ARG A 47 -22.51 -15.85 31.79
CA ARG A 47 -22.95 -14.46 32.00
C ARG A 47 -23.23 -14.24 33.48
N LEU A 48 -22.54 -13.31 34.12
CA LEU A 48 -23.01 -12.71 35.38
C LEU A 48 -23.94 -11.53 35.03
N ARG A 49 -25.18 -11.61 35.50
CA ARG A 49 -26.18 -10.53 35.45
C ARG A 49 -25.95 -9.55 36.60
N PRO A 50 -26.19 -8.24 36.44
CA PRO A 50 -26.45 -7.35 37.56
C PRO A 50 -27.95 -7.36 37.91
N THR A 51 -28.28 -7.37 39.21
CA THR A 51 -29.64 -7.22 39.77
C THR A 51 -29.85 -5.78 40.33
N PRO A 52 -31.12 -5.36 40.55
CA PRO A 52 -31.58 -4.04 40.12
C PRO A 52 -31.74 -2.97 41.23
N ARG A 53 -32.01 -1.74 40.75
CA ARG A 53 -32.42 -0.51 41.46
C ARG A 53 -33.58 -0.70 42.46
N ALA A 54 -33.57 0.13 43.51
CA ALA A 54 -34.75 0.60 44.25
C ALA A 54 -34.74 2.14 44.38
N LEU A 55 -35.93 2.71 44.57
CA LEU A 55 -36.43 4.10 44.34
C LEU A 55 -36.32 5.03 45.61
N PRO A 56 -36.81 6.31 45.63
CA PRO A 56 -36.02 7.48 46.08
C PRO A 56 -36.53 8.32 47.29
N LEU A 57 -35.68 9.29 47.71
CA LEU A 57 -35.89 10.60 48.43
C LEU A 57 -36.41 10.59 49.90
N PRO A 58 -36.22 11.67 50.73
CA PRO A 58 -35.91 13.08 50.41
C PRO A 58 -34.80 13.80 51.25
N LEU A 59 -34.49 15.06 50.86
CA LEU A 59 -33.61 16.08 51.47
C LEU A 59 -34.10 16.57 52.86
N PRO A 60 -33.26 17.21 53.72
CA PRO A 60 -33.11 18.68 53.65
C PRO A 60 -31.72 19.29 53.99
N ALA A 61 -31.47 20.44 53.36
CA ALA A 61 -30.91 21.72 53.84
C ALA A 61 -29.49 21.86 54.49
N SER A 62 -28.79 22.85 53.91
CA SER A 62 -28.00 23.93 54.57
C SER A 62 -26.58 23.65 55.09
N ALA A 63 -25.59 24.31 54.49
CA ALA A 63 -24.85 25.43 55.10
C ALA A 63 -23.42 25.58 54.53
N ALA A 64 -23.00 26.85 54.45
CA ALA A 64 -21.76 27.36 53.89
C ALA A 64 -20.49 26.98 54.68
N ALA A 65 -19.33 26.93 53.99
CA ALA A 65 -18.09 27.64 54.34
C ALA A 65 -16.88 27.23 53.45
N LYS A 66 -16.29 28.21 52.75
CA LYS A 66 -14.84 28.32 52.53
C LYS A 66 -14.24 29.04 53.76
N PRO A 67 -12.91 29.15 54.02
CA PRO A 67 -11.73 28.88 53.15
C PRO A 67 -10.53 28.20 53.87
N ARG A 68 -9.49 27.79 53.13
CA ARG A 68 -8.09 28.30 53.21
C ARG A 68 -7.06 27.37 52.58
N ARG A 69 -6.03 28.03 52.04
CA ARG A 69 -4.80 27.57 51.37
C ARG A 69 -3.99 26.55 52.18
N ALA A 70 -3.30 25.64 51.49
CA ALA A 70 -1.83 25.62 51.42
C ALA A 70 -1.32 24.48 50.52
N ASP A 71 -0.16 24.74 49.94
CA ASP A 71 0.65 23.95 49.03
C ASP A 71 0.83 22.46 49.36
N ARG A 72 0.81 21.61 48.33
CA ARG A 72 1.95 20.74 48.02
C ARG A 72 1.80 20.02 46.67
N ALA A 73 2.85 20.14 45.88
CA ALA A 73 3.09 19.37 44.67
C ALA A 73 3.02 17.86 44.95
N ARG A 74 2.25 17.14 44.13
CA ARG A 74 2.54 15.75 43.77
C ARG A 74 2.23 15.55 42.30
N ARG A 75 3.28 15.17 41.57
CA ARG A 75 3.21 14.52 40.26
C ARG A 75 2.57 13.16 40.50
N ASP A 76 1.46 12.89 39.84
CA ASP A 76 1.04 11.52 39.56
C ASP A 76 0.89 11.37 38.06
N SER A 77 1.84 10.61 37.50
CA SER A 77 1.88 10.11 36.14
C SER A 77 0.86 8.99 36.00
N SER A 78 -0.32 9.29 35.48
CA SER A 78 -1.19 8.27 34.91
C SER A 78 -0.70 7.95 33.49
N ALA A 79 0.25 7.04 33.39
CA ALA A 79 0.53 6.33 32.15
C ALA A 79 -0.69 5.46 31.84
N GLY A 80 -1.60 5.98 31.02
CA GLY A 80 -2.64 5.17 30.40
C GLY A 80 -1.96 4.16 29.48
N LEU A 81 -2.10 2.88 29.83
CA LEU A 81 -1.77 1.77 28.96
C LEU A 81 -2.63 1.89 27.70
N ALA A 82 -2.01 2.37 26.61
CA ALA A 82 -2.58 2.25 25.28
C ALA A 82 -2.61 0.75 24.94
N GLU A 83 -3.82 0.22 24.78
CA GLU A 83 -4.08 -1.11 24.24
C GLU A 83 -3.49 -1.18 22.83
N ALA A 84 -2.31 -1.79 22.70
CA ALA A 84 -1.72 -2.15 21.42
C ALA A 84 -2.51 -3.35 20.85
N ALA A 85 -3.63 -3.07 20.21
CA ALA A 85 -4.42 -4.07 19.50
C ALA A 85 -4.26 -3.86 17.98
N GLY A 86 -3.44 -4.70 17.38
CA GLY A 86 -3.22 -4.82 15.95
C GLY A 86 -2.32 -6.02 15.71
N HIS A 87 -2.90 -7.18 15.46
CA HIS A 87 -2.16 -8.34 14.99
C HIS A 87 -2.12 -8.24 13.47
N ALA A 88 -0.94 -8.22 12.86
CA ALA A 88 -0.80 -8.35 11.41
C ALA A 88 -1.50 -9.65 10.97
N GLN A 89 -2.74 -9.53 10.50
CA GLN A 89 -3.61 -10.68 10.23
C GLN A 89 -3.35 -11.27 8.84
N TRP A 90 -2.59 -10.56 7.98
CA TRP A 90 -2.07 -11.07 6.71
C TRP A 90 -0.76 -11.86 6.86
N ALA A 91 -0.85 -12.94 7.63
CA ALA A 91 0.14 -14.02 7.62
C ALA A 91 0.07 -14.88 6.33
N GLY A 92 0.22 -14.22 5.17
CA GLY A 92 0.52 -14.78 3.84
C GLY A 92 0.45 -13.66 2.78
N PRO A 93 1.51 -13.35 2.01
CA PRO A 93 2.58 -14.23 1.51
C PRO A 93 3.90 -14.16 2.28
N VAL A 94 4.06 -13.26 3.25
CA VAL A 94 5.30 -13.17 4.04
C VAL A 94 5.23 -14.13 5.23
N ARG A 95 5.11 -15.44 4.97
CA ARG A 95 5.36 -16.50 5.96
C ARG A 95 6.84 -16.79 6.10
N VAL A 96 7.63 -15.73 6.15
CA VAL A 96 9.08 -15.82 6.21
C VAL A 96 9.46 -15.37 7.61
N ALA A 97 10.06 -16.27 8.39
CA ALA A 97 10.54 -15.94 9.73
C ALA A 97 11.44 -14.69 9.65
N ARG A 98 11.40 -13.81 10.68
CA ARG A 98 12.12 -12.52 10.68
C ARG A 98 13.56 -12.59 10.14
N PRO A 99 14.40 -13.56 10.55
CA PRO A 99 15.78 -13.65 10.07
C PRO A 99 15.87 -13.93 8.56
N GLN A 100 14.95 -14.75 8.03
CA GLN A 100 14.93 -15.14 6.62
C GLN A 100 14.47 -13.98 5.72
N LEU A 101 13.52 -13.16 6.17
CA LEU A 101 13.05 -12.01 5.38
C LEU A 101 14.12 -10.92 5.32
N ASN A 102 14.76 -10.61 6.46
CA ASN A 102 15.84 -9.62 6.49
C ASN A 102 16.99 -10.01 5.54
N ALA A 103 17.40 -11.28 5.57
CA ALA A 103 18.46 -11.80 4.70
C ALA A 103 18.07 -11.78 3.21
N GLN A 104 16.81 -12.10 2.88
CA GLN A 104 16.31 -12.02 1.50
C GLN A 104 16.36 -10.58 0.96
N LEU A 105 15.84 -9.62 1.74
CA LEU A 105 15.84 -8.22 1.33
C LEU A 105 17.27 -7.66 1.22
N GLU A 106 18.15 -8.00 2.15
CA GLU A 106 19.59 -7.68 2.06
C GLU A 106 20.21 -8.23 0.77
N GLY A 107 19.98 -9.51 0.48
CA GLY A 107 20.53 -10.17 -0.70
C GLY A 107 20.06 -9.57 -2.03
N TRP A 108 18.82 -9.08 -2.11
CA TRP A 108 18.36 -8.34 -3.30
C TRP A 108 18.92 -6.92 -3.36
N LEU A 109 18.95 -6.19 -2.24
CA LEU A 109 19.52 -4.84 -2.18
C LEU A 109 21.02 -4.82 -2.47
N SER A 110 21.77 -5.87 -2.11
CA SER A 110 23.21 -5.96 -2.38
C SER A 110 23.55 -6.15 -3.86
N GLN A 111 22.60 -6.65 -4.67
CA GLN A 111 22.77 -6.85 -6.11
C GLN A 111 22.57 -5.56 -6.92
N VAL A 112 22.05 -4.50 -6.30
CA VAL A 112 21.74 -3.23 -6.95
C VAL A 112 22.75 -2.16 -6.55
N GLN A 113 23.25 -1.41 -7.53
CA GLN A 113 24.04 -0.20 -7.31
C GLN A 113 23.14 1.02 -7.10
N SER A 114 23.51 1.92 -6.19
CA SER A 114 22.83 3.19 -6.02
C SER A 114 23.21 4.16 -7.14
N THR A 115 22.26 4.54 -7.98
CA THR A 115 22.48 5.42 -9.16
C THR A 115 21.56 6.64 -9.17
N LYS A 116 20.53 6.68 -8.31
CA LYS A 116 19.51 7.74 -8.24
C LYS A 116 19.28 8.23 -6.79
N ARG A 117 20.30 8.16 -5.92
CA ARG A 117 20.22 8.71 -4.56
C ARG A 117 20.38 10.24 -4.56
N PRO A 118 19.69 10.97 -3.69
CA PRO A 118 18.54 10.55 -2.88
C PRO A 118 17.24 10.57 -3.70
N ALA A 119 16.52 9.44 -3.76
CA ALA A 119 15.22 9.41 -4.40
C ALA A 119 14.18 10.20 -3.58
N ARG A 120 13.39 11.05 -4.26
CA ARG A 120 12.26 11.78 -3.67
C ARG A 120 10.93 11.03 -3.81
N ALA A 121 10.84 10.19 -4.83
CA ALA A 121 9.76 9.23 -4.99
C ALA A 121 10.30 7.95 -5.64
N ILE A 122 9.61 6.84 -5.42
CA ILE A 122 9.85 5.58 -6.13
C ILE A 122 8.52 5.03 -6.62
N ILE A 123 8.54 4.36 -7.77
CA ILE A 123 7.47 3.43 -8.18
C ILE A 123 8.02 2.02 -7.96
N ALA A 124 7.27 1.18 -7.25
CA ALA A 124 7.68 -0.19 -6.95
C ALA A 124 6.48 -1.15 -6.94
N PRO A 125 6.69 -2.43 -7.27
CA PRO A 125 5.64 -3.44 -7.34
C PRO A 125 5.15 -3.87 -5.95
N HIS A 126 3.94 -4.43 -5.91
CA HIS A 126 3.29 -4.95 -4.70
C HIS A 126 2.77 -6.39 -4.84
N ALA A 127 3.28 -7.16 -5.80
CA ALA A 127 3.13 -8.61 -5.77
C ALA A 127 3.91 -9.26 -4.60
N GLY A 128 3.70 -10.56 -4.39
CA GLY A 128 4.48 -11.32 -3.42
C GLY A 128 5.98 -11.31 -3.75
N TYR A 129 6.83 -11.19 -2.72
CA TYR A 129 8.28 -11.00 -2.88
C TYR A 129 9.01 -12.08 -3.68
N THR A 130 8.50 -13.31 -3.73
CA THR A 130 9.05 -14.36 -4.60
C THR A 130 9.04 -13.95 -6.08
N TYR A 131 8.06 -13.15 -6.50
CA TYR A 131 7.91 -12.73 -7.89
C TYR A 131 8.59 -11.40 -8.20
N CYS A 132 8.40 -10.40 -7.34
CA CYS A 132 8.81 -9.02 -7.61
C CYS A 132 9.83 -8.46 -6.62
N GLY A 133 10.29 -9.26 -5.65
CA GLY A 133 11.19 -8.82 -4.58
C GLY A 133 12.49 -8.26 -5.11
N SER A 134 13.16 -8.96 -6.04
CA SER A 134 14.37 -8.46 -6.69
C SER A 134 14.12 -7.18 -7.49
N CYS A 135 12.99 -7.08 -8.21
CA CYS A 135 12.63 -5.88 -8.96
C CYS A 135 12.47 -4.67 -8.03
N ALA A 136 11.74 -4.80 -6.92
CA ALA A 136 11.55 -3.74 -5.95
C ALA A 136 12.87 -3.22 -5.34
N ALA A 137 13.90 -4.08 -5.20
CA ALA A 137 15.22 -3.65 -4.72
C ALA A 137 15.83 -2.53 -5.58
N HIS A 138 15.57 -2.53 -6.90
CA HIS A 138 16.10 -1.50 -7.79
C HIS A 138 15.59 -0.10 -7.43
N ALA A 139 14.35 0.01 -6.95
CA ALA A 139 13.78 1.24 -6.43
C ALA A 139 14.27 1.56 -5.01
N TYR A 140 14.16 0.61 -4.07
CA TYR A 140 14.51 0.84 -2.67
C TYR A 140 15.99 1.13 -2.44
N LYS A 141 16.89 0.63 -3.28
CA LYS A 141 18.32 0.96 -3.19
C LYS A 141 18.60 2.45 -3.41
N GLN A 142 17.70 3.17 -4.06
CA GLN A 142 17.82 4.61 -4.33
C GLN A 142 17.33 5.50 -3.19
N VAL A 143 16.72 4.91 -2.16
CA VAL A 143 16.38 5.62 -0.93
C VAL A 143 17.66 5.90 -0.14
N ASP A 144 17.79 7.13 0.37
CA ASP A 144 18.90 7.52 1.23
C ASP A 144 18.43 7.67 2.69
N PRO A 145 18.74 6.71 3.57
CA PRO A 145 18.30 6.75 4.96
C PRO A 145 18.91 7.91 5.75
N SER A 146 20.02 8.49 5.29
CA SER A 146 20.63 9.65 5.96
C SER A 146 19.80 10.94 5.79
N ILE A 147 18.95 11.00 4.76
CA ILE A 147 18.15 12.18 4.39
C ILE A 147 16.66 11.95 4.66
N THR A 148 16.11 10.80 4.28
CA THR A 148 14.67 10.53 4.37
C THR A 148 14.22 10.39 5.83
N ARG A 149 13.14 11.10 6.21
CA ARG A 149 12.55 11.06 7.57
C ARG A 149 11.06 10.73 7.56
N ARG A 150 10.34 10.99 6.46
CA ARG A 150 8.89 10.76 6.37
C ARG A 150 8.56 10.08 5.04
N ILE A 151 7.92 8.92 5.11
CA ILE A 151 7.72 8.05 3.95
C ILE A 151 6.22 7.90 3.69
N PHE A 152 5.74 8.59 2.66
CA PHE A 152 4.39 8.43 2.14
C PHE A 152 4.32 7.12 1.35
N ILE A 153 3.29 6.31 1.59
CA ILE A 153 3.07 5.07 0.84
C ILE A 153 1.68 5.15 0.23
N LEU A 154 1.61 5.40 -1.07
CA LEU A 154 0.37 5.51 -1.83
C LEU A 154 0.06 4.16 -2.50
N GLY A 155 -0.89 3.42 -1.95
CA GLY A 155 -1.31 2.11 -2.44
C GLY A 155 -2.70 2.14 -3.08
N PRO A 156 -2.95 1.48 -4.22
CA PRO A 156 -4.31 1.34 -4.75
C PRO A 156 -5.20 0.45 -3.87
N SER A 157 -6.51 0.73 -3.82
CA SER A 157 -7.50 -0.18 -3.21
C SER A 157 -7.89 -1.31 -4.16
N HIS A 158 -7.77 -2.56 -3.71
CA HIS A 158 -8.20 -3.75 -4.43
C HIS A 158 -9.57 -4.27 -3.95
N HIS A 159 -9.90 -4.03 -2.68
CA HIS A 159 -11.03 -4.71 -2.03
C HIS A 159 -12.26 -3.82 -1.86
N VAL A 160 -12.07 -2.52 -1.60
CA VAL A 160 -13.17 -1.61 -1.29
C VAL A 160 -13.39 -0.58 -2.40
N PRO A 161 -14.66 -0.30 -2.76
CA PRO A 161 -14.97 0.81 -3.65
C PRO A 161 -14.68 2.12 -2.93
N LEU A 162 -13.71 2.86 -3.43
CA LEU A 162 -13.28 4.13 -2.87
C LEU A 162 -13.12 5.12 -4.03
N SER A 163 -13.78 6.28 -3.96
CA SER A 163 -13.70 7.33 -5.00
C SER A 163 -12.75 8.48 -4.63
N ARG A 164 -12.07 8.34 -3.49
CA ARG A 164 -11.16 9.30 -2.87
C ARG A 164 -9.89 8.61 -2.38
N CYS A 165 -9.17 9.24 -1.46
CA CYS A 165 -8.14 8.60 -0.67
C CYS A 165 -8.63 8.35 0.76
N ALA A 166 -8.09 7.34 1.43
CA ALA A 166 -8.37 7.05 2.83
C ALA A 166 -7.09 6.96 3.66
N LEU A 167 -7.19 7.34 4.93
CA LEU A 167 -6.11 7.27 5.91
C LEU A 167 -6.38 6.17 6.92
N SER A 168 -5.32 5.61 7.49
CA SER A 168 -5.42 4.61 8.56
C SER A 168 -6.11 5.18 9.81
N SER A 169 -6.72 4.31 10.60
CA SER A 169 -7.26 4.61 11.93
C SER A 169 -6.34 4.21 13.08
N VAL A 170 -5.20 3.57 12.80
CA VAL A 170 -4.23 3.13 13.81
C VAL A 170 -3.02 4.05 13.87
N ASP A 171 -2.14 3.83 14.84
CA ASP A 171 -0.91 4.61 15.02
C ASP A 171 0.36 3.88 14.52
N ILE A 172 0.28 2.55 14.39
CA ILE A 172 1.42 1.67 14.16
C ILE A 172 1.06 0.62 13.12
N TYR A 173 1.93 0.43 12.14
CA TYR A 173 1.92 -0.72 11.23
C TYR A 173 3.03 -1.68 11.64
N ARG A 174 2.67 -2.93 11.91
CA ARG A 174 3.65 -3.95 12.30
C ARG A 174 4.35 -4.53 11.09
N THR A 175 5.61 -4.91 11.24
CA THR A 175 6.34 -5.67 10.23
C THR A 175 7.10 -6.83 10.87
N PRO A 176 7.53 -7.84 10.08
CA PRO A 176 8.43 -8.85 10.58
C PRO A 176 9.80 -8.30 11.04
N LEU A 177 10.24 -7.10 10.61
CA LEU A 177 11.53 -6.55 11.02
C LEU A 177 11.40 -5.75 12.31
N TYR A 178 10.65 -4.64 12.25
CA TYR A 178 10.28 -3.78 13.37
C TYR A 178 9.03 -2.98 13.01
N ASP A 179 8.34 -2.45 14.02
CA ASP A 179 7.07 -1.75 13.83
C ASP A 179 7.31 -0.31 13.35
N LEU A 180 6.47 0.18 12.44
CA LEU A 180 6.55 1.50 11.82
C LEU A 180 5.47 2.43 12.38
N ARG A 181 5.86 3.65 12.75
CA ARG A 181 4.96 4.65 13.35
C ARG A 181 4.37 5.58 12.29
N ILE A 182 3.08 5.86 12.39
CA ILE A 182 2.42 6.85 11.54
C ILE A 182 2.77 8.26 12.01
N ASP A 183 3.05 9.16 11.06
CA ASP A 183 3.27 10.58 11.34
C ASP A 183 1.96 11.29 11.71
N GLN A 184 1.70 11.41 13.01
CA GLN A 184 0.47 12.00 13.54
C GLN A 184 0.29 13.47 13.14
N LYS A 185 1.38 14.22 12.94
CA LYS A 185 1.30 15.63 12.55
C LYS A 185 0.78 15.72 11.11
N ILE A 186 1.40 15.01 10.18
CA ILE A 186 0.97 15.02 8.77
C ILE A 186 -0.41 14.38 8.62
N TYR A 187 -0.70 13.29 9.34
CA TYR A 187 -2.05 12.71 9.35
C TYR A 187 -3.12 13.71 9.79
N GLY A 188 -2.83 14.51 10.84
CA GLY A 188 -3.71 15.58 11.28
C GLY A 188 -3.90 16.69 10.23
N GLU A 189 -2.83 17.07 9.53
CA GLU A 189 -2.89 18.05 8.42
C GLU A 189 -3.72 17.52 7.23
N LEU A 190 -3.46 16.28 6.80
CA LEU A 190 -4.20 15.62 5.72
C LEU A 190 -5.68 15.47 6.08
N TRP A 191 -6.00 15.04 7.29
CA TRP A 191 -7.38 14.88 7.73
C TRP A 191 -8.15 16.21 7.73
N LYS A 192 -7.53 17.31 8.18
CA LYS A 192 -8.14 18.65 8.22
C LYS A 192 -8.51 19.20 6.84
N THR A 193 -7.97 18.66 5.76
CA THR A 193 -8.37 19.04 4.39
C THR A 193 -9.82 18.68 4.07
N GLY A 194 -10.39 17.69 4.77
CA GLY A 194 -11.72 17.13 4.45
C GLY A 194 -11.74 16.29 3.17
N MET A 195 -10.58 15.99 2.57
CA MET A 195 -10.47 15.25 1.31
C MET A 195 -10.37 13.73 1.50
N PHE A 196 -10.10 13.27 2.72
CA PHE A 196 -9.83 11.86 3.02
C PHE A 196 -10.97 11.20 3.79
N GLU A 197 -11.18 9.92 3.51
CA GLU A 197 -11.97 9.03 4.34
C GLU A 197 -11.08 8.34 5.40
N ARG A 198 -11.70 7.67 6.37
CA ARG A 198 -10.99 6.87 7.37
C ARG A 198 -11.21 5.39 7.07
N MET A 199 -10.13 4.63 6.92
CA MET A 199 -10.23 3.18 6.78
C MET A 199 -10.71 2.57 8.09
N SER A 200 -11.56 1.53 8.00
CA SER A 200 -11.77 0.64 9.15
C SER A 200 -10.52 -0.22 9.35
N LEU A 201 -10.28 -0.72 10.57
CA LEU A 201 -9.16 -1.64 10.82
C LEU A 201 -9.21 -2.85 9.87
N GLN A 202 -10.40 -3.38 9.61
CA GLN A 202 -10.58 -4.49 8.67
C GLN A 202 -10.14 -4.11 7.25
N THR A 203 -10.59 -2.96 6.73
CA THR A 203 -10.18 -2.48 5.40
C THR A 203 -8.67 -2.31 5.29
N ASP A 204 -8.07 -1.79 6.36
CA ASP A 204 -6.65 -1.55 6.45
C ASP A 204 -5.86 -2.86 6.45
N GLU A 205 -6.24 -3.81 7.32
CA GLU A 205 -5.60 -5.11 7.40
C GLU A 205 -5.88 -5.98 6.17
N ASP A 206 -7.03 -5.83 5.49
CA ASP A 206 -7.36 -6.59 4.27
C ASP A 206 -6.57 -6.12 3.03
N GLU A 207 -6.00 -4.93 3.03
CA GLU A 207 -5.30 -4.36 1.87
C GLU A 207 -3.80 -4.61 1.89
N HIS A 208 -3.28 -5.18 0.80
CA HIS A 208 -1.87 -5.57 0.70
C HIS A 208 -1.02 -4.57 -0.08
N SER A 209 -1.62 -3.66 -0.86
CA SER A 209 -0.85 -2.75 -1.73
C SER A 209 0.07 -1.81 -0.94
N ILE A 210 -0.32 -1.42 0.27
CA ILE A 210 0.52 -0.65 1.20
C ILE A 210 1.44 -1.60 1.99
N GLU A 211 0.92 -2.74 2.46
CA GLU A 211 1.65 -3.70 3.30
C GLU A 211 2.93 -4.19 2.64
N MET A 212 2.90 -4.48 1.34
CA MET A 212 4.06 -5.01 0.61
C MET A 212 5.26 -4.04 0.56
N HIS A 213 5.05 -2.76 0.90
CA HIS A 213 6.13 -1.78 1.00
C HIS A 213 6.71 -1.66 2.41
N LEU A 214 6.05 -2.18 3.45
CA LEU A 214 6.48 -1.97 4.84
C LEU A 214 7.80 -2.70 5.16
N PRO A 215 7.98 -4.00 4.82
CA PRO A 215 9.25 -4.68 5.09
C PRO A 215 10.43 -4.07 4.32
N TYR A 216 10.23 -3.71 3.05
CA TYR A 216 11.27 -3.06 2.24
C TYR A 216 11.64 -1.67 2.77
N THR A 217 10.65 -0.91 3.23
CA THR A 217 10.85 0.40 3.87
C THR A 217 11.63 0.24 5.18
N ALA A 218 11.21 -0.70 6.03
CA ALA A 218 11.91 -1.03 7.27
C ALA A 218 13.36 -1.47 6.98
N LYS A 219 13.58 -2.26 5.92
CA LYS A 219 14.94 -2.67 5.56
C LYS A 219 15.79 -1.50 5.06
N ALA A 220 15.28 -0.68 4.15
CA ALA A 220 16.02 0.44 3.58
C ALA A 220 16.39 1.51 4.63
N MET A 221 15.57 1.65 5.67
CA MET A 221 15.72 2.63 6.75
C MET A 221 16.37 2.06 8.02
N GLU A 222 16.88 0.83 8.00
CA GLU A 222 17.31 0.11 9.21
C GLU A 222 18.36 0.86 10.05
N SER A 223 19.24 1.63 9.40
CA SER A 223 20.30 2.41 10.06
C SER A 223 19.78 3.62 10.82
N HIS A 224 18.56 4.07 10.53
CA HIS A 224 17.89 5.21 11.14
C HIS A 224 16.49 4.82 11.62
N LYS A 225 16.33 3.57 12.09
CA LYS A 225 15.02 2.95 12.32
C LYS A 225 14.10 3.73 13.29
N ASP A 226 14.69 4.49 14.21
CA ASP A 226 13.98 5.24 15.26
C ASP A 226 13.70 6.70 14.86
N GLU A 227 14.21 7.15 13.70
CA GLU A 227 14.23 8.55 13.26
C GLU A 227 13.25 8.87 12.12
N PHE A 228 12.45 7.90 11.67
CA PHE A 228 11.49 8.10 10.59
C PHE A 228 10.07 7.68 10.94
N THR A 229 9.12 8.20 10.17
CA THR A 229 7.69 7.89 10.24
C THR A 229 7.14 7.56 8.86
N ILE A 230 5.99 6.88 8.81
CA ILE A 230 5.27 6.56 7.59
C ILE A 230 3.93 7.33 7.50
N ILE A 231 3.46 7.52 6.27
CA ILE A 231 2.17 8.13 5.95
C ILE A 231 1.46 7.22 4.94
N PRO A 232 0.82 6.12 5.38
CA PRO A 232 0.09 5.24 4.48
C PRO A 232 -1.17 5.95 3.96
N VAL A 233 -1.43 5.86 2.67
CA VAL A 233 -2.62 6.45 2.03
C VAL A 233 -3.16 5.44 1.04
N LEU A 234 -4.39 4.99 1.29
CA LEU A 234 -5.11 4.15 0.35
C LEU A 234 -5.74 5.02 -0.72
N VAL A 235 -5.41 4.78 -1.98
CA VAL A 235 -5.87 5.53 -3.14
C VAL A 235 -6.94 4.73 -3.86
N GLY A 236 -8.14 5.30 -3.97
CA GLY A 236 -9.26 4.69 -4.66
C GLY A 236 -9.22 4.86 -6.19
N ALA A 237 -10.37 4.59 -6.81
CA ALA A 237 -10.64 4.89 -8.21
C ALA A 237 -10.91 6.40 -8.38
N LEU A 238 -9.83 7.17 -8.48
CA LEU A 238 -9.89 8.62 -8.63
C LEU A 238 -10.37 9.01 -10.04
N SER A 239 -11.12 10.10 -10.13
CA SER A 239 -11.29 10.82 -11.39
C SER A 239 -10.05 11.67 -11.70
N GLU A 240 -9.86 12.07 -12.96
CA GLU A 240 -8.72 12.95 -13.35
C GLU A 240 -8.67 14.24 -12.52
N SER A 241 -9.83 14.85 -12.26
CA SER A 241 -9.92 16.04 -11.40
C SER A 241 -9.46 15.73 -9.97
N LYS A 242 -9.75 14.54 -9.44
CA LYS A 242 -9.26 14.14 -8.11
C LYS A 242 -7.78 13.82 -8.11
N GLU A 243 -7.23 13.23 -9.17
CA GLU A 243 -5.78 13.05 -9.32
C GLU A 243 -5.05 14.40 -9.32
N GLN A 244 -5.60 15.41 -10.00
CA GLN A 244 -5.08 16.79 -9.98
C GLN A 244 -5.18 17.42 -8.59
N GLU A 245 -6.34 17.32 -7.93
CA GLU A 245 -6.53 17.86 -6.57
C GLU A 245 -5.59 17.23 -5.54
N PHE A 246 -5.49 15.90 -5.52
CA PHE A 246 -4.58 15.18 -4.61
C PHE A 246 -3.11 15.42 -4.99
N GLY A 247 -2.78 15.46 -6.28
CA GLY A 247 -1.43 15.80 -6.74
C GLY A 247 -1.01 17.18 -6.25
N LYS A 248 -1.87 18.19 -6.39
CA LYS A 248 -1.65 19.53 -5.85
C LYS A 248 -1.52 19.52 -4.32
N LEU A 249 -2.37 18.79 -3.60
CA LEU A 249 -2.28 18.66 -2.15
C LEU A 249 -0.93 18.05 -1.71
N PHE A 250 -0.50 16.97 -2.37
CA PHE A 250 0.73 16.25 -2.03
C PHE A 250 2.00 16.95 -2.50
N SER A 251 1.91 17.86 -3.49
CA SER A 251 3.06 18.60 -4.04
C SER A 251 3.91 19.28 -2.95
N LYS A 252 3.29 19.96 -1.98
CA LYS A 252 4.03 20.62 -0.89
C LYS A 252 4.84 19.64 -0.03
N TYR A 253 4.37 18.41 0.11
CA TYR A 253 5.10 17.36 0.82
C TYR A 253 6.16 16.73 -0.08
N LEU A 254 5.91 16.59 -1.38
CA LEU A 254 6.90 16.11 -2.34
C LEU A 254 8.10 17.09 -2.47
N ALA A 255 7.88 18.38 -2.28
CA ALA A 255 8.92 19.41 -2.32
C ALA A 255 9.93 19.32 -1.16
N ASP A 256 9.54 18.75 -0.01
CA ASP A 256 10.39 18.69 1.18
C ASP A 256 11.46 17.58 1.06
N PRO A 257 12.77 17.91 1.21
CA PRO A 257 13.86 16.94 1.08
C PRO A 257 13.87 15.81 2.08
N SER A 258 13.19 15.95 3.21
CA SER A 258 13.11 14.88 4.20
C SER A 258 11.97 13.90 3.89
N ASN A 259 11.22 14.10 2.81
CA ASN A 259 10.09 13.24 2.45
C ASN A 259 10.46 12.26 1.32
N LEU A 260 9.82 11.09 1.31
CA LEU A 260 9.85 10.12 0.23
C LEU A 260 8.43 9.71 -0.11
N PHE A 261 8.11 9.59 -1.39
CA PHE A 261 6.85 9.02 -1.87
C PHE A 261 7.08 7.63 -2.49
N VAL A 262 6.59 6.58 -1.83
CA VAL A 262 6.48 5.24 -2.39
C VAL A 262 5.13 5.12 -3.09
N VAL A 263 5.14 5.00 -4.41
CA VAL A 263 3.97 4.82 -5.24
C VAL A 263 3.88 3.36 -5.64
N SER A 264 2.86 2.69 -5.12
CA SER A 264 2.72 1.24 -5.25
C SER A 264 2.00 0.88 -6.55
N SER A 265 2.66 0.12 -7.43
CA SER A 265 2.04 -0.36 -8.67
C SER A 265 2.76 -1.56 -9.27
N ASP A 266 1.99 -2.60 -9.55
CA ASP A 266 2.30 -3.53 -10.64
C ASP A 266 1.87 -2.92 -11.99
N PHE A 267 2.37 -3.49 -13.10
CA PHE A 267 2.11 -3.06 -14.47
C PHE A 267 1.13 -4.02 -15.15
N CYS A 268 1.26 -4.35 -16.44
CA CYS A 268 0.28 -5.18 -17.16
C CYS A 268 -0.03 -6.51 -16.44
N HIS A 269 -1.30 -6.73 -16.14
CA HIS A 269 -1.89 -8.02 -15.81
C HIS A 269 -2.50 -8.61 -17.09
N TRP A 270 -1.75 -9.48 -17.75
CA TRP A 270 -2.13 -10.05 -19.04
C TRP A 270 -2.66 -11.48 -18.91
N GLY A 271 -3.71 -11.78 -19.66
CA GLY A 271 -4.30 -13.11 -19.81
C GLY A 271 -5.80 -13.14 -19.54
N GLN A 272 -6.44 -14.24 -19.93
CA GLN A 272 -7.89 -14.42 -19.84
C GLN A 272 -8.44 -14.19 -18.42
N ARG A 273 -7.71 -14.62 -17.39
CA ARG A 273 -8.11 -14.45 -15.97
C ARG A 273 -8.26 -12.98 -15.54
N PHE A 274 -7.60 -12.06 -16.24
CA PHE A 274 -7.67 -10.62 -15.99
C PHE A 274 -8.62 -9.91 -16.97
N ARG A 275 -9.24 -10.65 -17.92
CA ARG A 275 -10.03 -10.10 -19.03
C ARG A 275 -9.26 -9.03 -19.82
N TYR A 276 -7.95 -9.21 -19.94
CA TYR A 276 -7.08 -8.31 -20.67
C TYR A 276 -6.06 -9.12 -21.46
N SER A 277 -6.15 -9.06 -22.78
CA SER A 277 -5.29 -9.82 -23.69
C SER A 277 -4.93 -9.00 -24.92
N TYR A 278 -4.69 -7.68 -24.73
CA TYR A 278 -4.17 -6.83 -25.80
C TYR A 278 -2.89 -7.45 -26.37
N TYR A 279 -2.79 -7.49 -27.69
CA TYR A 279 -1.65 -8.04 -28.38
C TYR A 279 -1.40 -7.24 -29.66
N ASP A 280 -0.20 -6.71 -29.76
CA ASP A 280 0.34 -6.05 -30.94
C ASP A 280 1.31 -7.01 -31.63
N GLU A 281 0.85 -7.62 -32.72
CA GLU A 281 1.60 -8.59 -33.52
C GLU A 281 2.92 -8.03 -34.06
N SER A 282 3.01 -6.71 -34.26
CA SER A 282 4.24 -6.07 -34.75
C SER A 282 5.41 -6.20 -33.77
N GLN A 283 5.13 -6.49 -32.49
CA GLN A 283 6.13 -6.64 -31.43
C GLN A 283 6.65 -8.08 -31.27
N GLY A 284 6.17 -9.03 -32.08
CA GLY A 284 6.61 -10.44 -32.02
C GLY A 284 5.82 -11.26 -30.99
N GLU A 285 6.49 -12.03 -30.14
CA GLU A 285 5.81 -12.88 -29.14
C GLU A 285 4.99 -12.05 -28.14
N ILE A 286 3.94 -12.66 -27.55
CA ILE A 286 3.01 -11.98 -26.62
C ILE A 286 3.76 -11.25 -25.49
N TYR A 287 4.75 -11.88 -24.86
CA TYR A 287 5.53 -11.25 -23.79
C TYR A 287 6.29 -9.98 -24.25
N ARG A 288 6.68 -9.89 -25.52
CA ARG A 288 7.30 -8.69 -26.11
C ARG A 288 6.29 -7.60 -26.39
N SER A 289 5.07 -7.96 -26.82
CA SER A 289 3.97 -7.00 -26.90
C SER A 289 3.61 -6.41 -25.54
N ILE A 290 3.56 -7.24 -24.49
CA ILE A 290 3.37 -6.80 -23.11
C ILE A 290 4.51 -5.86 -22.68
N GLU A 291 5.77 -6.24 -22.93
CA GLU A 291 6.93 -5.41 -22.61
C GLU A 291 6.89 -4.06 -23.33
N HIS A 292 6.56 -4.04 -24.62
CA HIS A 292 6.42 -2.81 -25.40
C HIS A 292 5.31 -1.92 -24.82
N LEU A 293 4.14 -2.51 -24.54
CA LEU A 293 3.01 -1.80 -23.97
C LEU A 293 3.34 -1.17 -22.61
N ASP A 294 3.99 -1.92 -21.72
CA ASP A 294 4.41 -1.43 -20.41
C ASP A 294 5.48 -0.35 -20.54
N LYS A 295 6.52 -0.57 -21.37
CA LYS A 295 7.58 0.40 -21.59
C LYS A 295 7.09 1.70 -22.21
N MET A 296 6.04 1.65 -23.03
CA MET A 296 5.39 2.86 -23.53
C MET A 296 4.80 3.69 -22.38
N GLY A 297 4.07 3.04 -21.45
CA GLY A 297 3.55 3.71 -20.25
C GLY A 297 4.68 4.22 -19.34
N MET A 298 5.73 3.42 -19.15
CA MET A 298 6.91 3.79 -18.38
C MET A 298 7.61 5.02 -18.96
N SER A 299 7.83 5.07 -20.27
CA SER A 299 8.46 6.24 -20.93
C SER A 299 7.61 7.50 -20.83
N ILE A 300 6.28 7.39 -20.83
CA ILE A 300 5.39 8.53 -20.58
C ILE A 300 5.50 9.02 -19.13
N ILE A 301 5.62 8.10 -18.16
CA ILE A 301 5.88 8.46 -16.76
C ILE A 301 7.25 9.16 -16.63
N GLU A 302 8.27 8.71 -17.35
CA GLU A 302 9.60 9.36 -17.38
C GLU A 302 9.56 10.78 -17.99
N GLN A 303 8.59 11.06 -18.86
CA GLN A 303 8.33 12.41 -19.39
C GLN A 303 7.63 13.34 -18.38
N LEU A 304 7.22 12.81 -17.22
CA LEU A 304 6.56 13.57 -16.15
C LEU A 304 5.23 14.22 -16.58
N ASP A 305 4.51 13.61 -17.53
CA ASP A 305 3.29 14.15 -18.13
C ASP A 305 2.03 13.36 -17.73
N PRO A 306 1.18 13.90 -16.83
CA PRO A 306 -0.06 13.24 -16.40
C PRO A 306 -1.11 13.13 -17.51
N VAL A 307 -1.17 14.09 -18.43
CA VAL A 307 -2.17 14.09 -19.51
C VAL A 307 -1.84 13.01 -20.52
N SER A 308 -0.57 12.91 -20.92
CA SER A 308 -0.10 11.84 -21.80
C SER A 308 -0.30 10.45 -21.17
N PHE A 309 -0.09 10.31 -19.86
CA PHE A 309 -0.35 9.05 -19.16
C PHE A 309 -1.83 8.68 -19.14
N SER A 310 -2.73 9.64 -18.86
CA SER A 310 -4.18 9.41 -18.96
C SER A 310 -4.61 9.01 -20.38
N ASN A 311 -4.08 9.68 -21.40
CA ASN A 311 -4.37 9.36 -22.80
C ASN A 311 -3.90 7.94 -23.17
N TYR A 312 -2.73 7.52 -22.69
CA TYR A 312 -2.24 6.15 -22.84
C TYR A 312 -3.20 5.13 -22.19
N LEU A 313 -3.65 5.39 -20.96
CA LEU A 313 -4.60 4.52 -20.26
C LEU A 313 -5.95 4.44 -21.00
N LYS A 314 -6.47 5.55 -21.52
CA LYS A 314 -7.70 5.57 -22.33
C LYS A 314 -7.56 4.85 -23.66
N LYS A 315 -6.36 4.86 -24.25
CA LYS A 315 -6.12 4.23 -25.55
C LYS A 315 -5.98 2.72 -25.41
N TYR A 316 -5.14 2.26 -24.49
CA TYR A 316 -4.77 0.85 -24.39
C TYR A 316 -5.47 0.11 -23.26
N HIS A 317 -6.00 0.82 -22.26
CA HIS A 317 -6.59 0.22 -21.07
C HIS A 317 -5.64 -0.76 -20.36
N ASN A 318 -4.32 -0.51 -20.43
CA ASN A 318 -3.34 -1.35 -19.75
C ASN A 318 -3.70 -1.48 -18.27
N THR A 319 -3.64 -2.69 -17.75
CA THR A 319 -4.16 -3.07 -16.43
C THR A 319 -3.23 -2.69 -15.28
N ILE A 320 -2.57 -1.54 -15.37
CA ILE A 320 -1.72 -0.97 -14.33
C ILE A 320 -2.57 -0.69 -13.08
N CYS A 321 -2.35 -1.44 -12.00
CA CYS A 321 -3.19 -1.39 -10.81
C CYS A 321 -3.02 -0.07 -10.03
N GLY A 322 -1.80 0.46 -9.96
CA GLY A 322 -1.45 1.73 -9.30
C GLY A 322 -1.57 2.95 -10.22
N ARG A 323 -2.34 2.88 -11.30
CA ARG A 323 -2.53 4.02 -12.23
C ARG A 323 -3.00 5.31 -11.56
N HIS A 324 -3.83 5.22 -10.51
CA HIS A 324 -4.32 6.38 -9.78
C HIS A 324 -3.26 6.98 -8.83
N PRO A 325 -2.54 6.19 -8.00
CA PRO A 325 -1.32 6.65 -7.33
C PRO A 325 -0.29 7.30 -8.26
N ILE A 326 -0.05 6.73 -9.44
CA ILE A 326 0.86 7.28 -10.46
C ILE A 326 0.32 8.62 -10.98
N GLY A 327 -0.96 8.72 -11.30
CA GLY A 327 -1.61 9.96 -11.70
C GLY A 327 -1.46 11.07 -10.64
N VAL A 328 -1.65 10.74 -9.35
CA VAL A 328 -1.42 11.68 -8.23
C VAL A 328 0.04 12.15 -8.20
N LEU A 329 1.02 11.25 -8.36
CA LEU A 329 2.43 11.60 -8.39
C LEU A 329 2.76 12.54 -9.57
N LEU A 330 2.32 12.22 -10.78
CA LEU A 330 2.59 13.03 -11.97
C LEU A 330 1.98 14.45 -11.84
N ASN A 331 0.77 14.55 -11.29
CA ASN A 331 0.15 15.85 -11.01
C ASN A 331 0.90 16.62 -9.90
N ALA A 332 1.42 15.94 -8.88
CA ALA A 332 2.28 16.58 -7.88
C ALA A 332 3.58 17.12 -8.49
N ILE A 333 4.24 16.34 -9.36
CA ILE A 333 5.47 16.73 -10.04
C ILE A 333 5.24 17.95 -10.93
N THR A 334 4.20 17.94 -11.78
CA THR A 334 3.89 19.08 -12.65
C THR A 334 3.56 20.34 -11.88
N GLU A 335 2.89 20.25 -10.73
CA GLU A 335 2.66 21.40 -9.86
C GLU A 335 3.97 22.00 -9.32
N LEU A 336 4.96 21.17 -9.00
CA LEU A 336 6.28 21.64 -8.55
C LEU A 336 7.13 22.20 -9.70
N GLN A 337 7.03 21.63 -10.90
CA GLN A 337 7.69 22.17 -12.09
C GLN A 337 7.19 23.57 -12.44
N LYS A 338 5.90 23.86 -12.29
CA LYS A 338 5.36 25.23 -12.43
C LYS A 338 6.01 26.23 -11.45
N ASN A 339 6.46 25.74 -10.30
CA ASN A 339 7.18 26.52 -9.29
C ASN A 339 8.71 26.50 -9.48
N GLY A 340 9.21 26.00 -10.62
CA GLY A 340 10.62 26.03 -11.00
C GLY A 340 11.47 24.87 -10.48
N MET A 341 10.89 23.85 -9.85
CA MET A 341 11.66 22.65 -9.45
C MET A 341 11.98 21.78 -10.65
N ASN A 342 13.26 21.43 -10.79
CA ASN A 342 13.72 20.48 -11.79
C ASN A 342 13.74 19.07 -11.21
N MET A 343 13.17 18.12 -11.94
CA MET A 343 13.05 16.73 -11.52
C MET A 343 13.22 15.82 -12.73
N SER A 344 13.70 14.61 -12.50
CA SER A 344 13.68 13.55 -13.50
C SER A 344 13.29 12.22 -12.88
N PHE A 345 12.50 11.43 -13.60
CA PHE A 345 12.15 10.07 -13.23
C PHE A 345 12.88 9.10 -14.17
N SER A 346 13.32 7.96 -13.64
CA SER A 346 13.87 6.88 -14.47
C SER A 346 13.45 5.53 -13.92
N PHE A 347 12.96 4.65 -14.79
CA PHE A 347 12.84 3.24 -14.46
C PHE A 347 14.22 2.57 -14.50
N LEU A 348 14.44 1.68 -13.55
CA LEU A 348 15.72 1.05 -13.25
C LEU A 348 15.69 -0.46 -13.47
N ASN A 349 14.51 -1.06 -13.47
CA ASN A 349 14.30 -2.46 -13.79
C ASN A 349 12.89 -2.71 -14.31
N TYR A 350 12.78 -3.74 -15.16
CA TYR A 350 11.52 -4.31 -15.63
C TYR A 350 11.60 -5.83 -15.56
N ALA A 351 10.53 -6.46 -15.12
CA ALA A 351 10.40 -7.91 -15.05
C ALA A 351 8.96 -8.34 -15.35
N GLN A 352 8.79 -9.60 -15.75
CA GLN A 352 7.50 -10.26 -15.91
C GLN A 352 7.50 -11.52 -15.06
N SER A 353 6.36 -11.86 -14.44
CA SER A 353 6.22 -13.08 -13.64
C SER A 353 6.51 -14.36 -14.45
N SER A 354 6.25 -14.31 -15.76
CA SER A 354 6.39 -15.38 -16.74
C SER A 354 6.36 -14.78 -18.14
N GLN A 355 6.94 -15.46 -19.12
CA GLN A 355 6.86 -15.06 -20.53
C GLN A 355 5.66 -15.73 -21.21
N CYS A 356 4.58 -14.98 -21.43
CA CYS A 356 3.42 -15.46 -22.18
C CYS A 356 3.78 -15.67 -23.66
N ARG A 357 3.42 -16.83 -24.20
CA ARG A 357 3.62 -17.22 -25.62
C ARG A 357 2.33 -17.63 -26.30
N ASN A 358 1.34 -18.11 -25.54
CA ASN A 358 0.03 -18.54 -26.02
C ASN A 358 -1.11 -17.81 -25.28
N TRP A 359 -2.31 -17.88 -25.85
CA TRP A 359 -3.51 -17.20 -25.30
C TRP A 359 -3.99 -17.73 -23.95
N GLN A 360 -3.58 -18.93 -23.56
CA GLN A 360 -3.89 -19.54 -22.26
C GLN A 360 -2.90 -19.13 -21.17
N ASP A 361 -1.77 -18.54 -21.55
CA ASP A 361 -0.79 -18.06 -20.59
C ASP A 361 -1.32 -16.83 -19.85
N SER A 362 -0.71 -16.52 -18.70
CA SER A 362 -0.97 -15.26 -18.01
C SER A 362 0.27 -14.81 -17.26
N SER A 363 0.44 -13.50 -17.13
CA SER A 363 1.57 -12.89 -16.44
C SER A 363 1.17 -11.57 -15.78
N VAL A 364 1.99 -11.14 -14.83
CA VAL A 364 1.96 -9.78 -14.27
C VAL A 364 3.33 -9.16 -14.47
N SER A 365 3.37 -7.90 -14.89
CA SER A 365 4.60 -7.13 -15.07
C SER A 365 4.96 -6.31 -13.84
N TYR A 366 6.24 -6.12 -13.61
CA TYR A 366 6.80 -5.37 -12.49
C TYR A 366 7.81 -4.35 -12.99
N ALA A 367 7.69 -3.10 -12.56
CA ALA A 367 8.66 -2.07 -12.86
C ALA A 367 9.08 -1.35 -11.58
N ALA A 368 10.36 -0.98 -11.51
CA ALA A 368 10.92 -0.24 -10.39
C ALA A 368 11.61 1.02 -10.91
N GLY A 369 11.29 2.18 -10.35
CA GLY A 369 11.85 3.46 -10.78
C GLY A 369 11.98 4.46 -9.65
N ALA A 370 12.75 5.52 -9.89
CA ALA A 370 13.04 6.56 -8.92
C ALA A 370 12.95 7.97 -9.53
N LEU A 371 12.39 8.90 -8.75
CA LEU A 371 12.36 10.34 -9.00
C LEU A 371 13.51 11.01 -8.24
N THR A 372 14.28 11.85 -8.90
CA THR A 372 15.28 12.74 -8.28
C THR A 372 14.92 14.19 -8.52
N VAL A 373 15.11 15.04 -7.51
CA VAL A 373 14.98 16.51 -7.60
C VAL A 373 16.38 17.10 -7.66
N HIS A 374 16.60 18.04 -8.58
CA HIS A 374 17.92 18.63 -8.87
C HIS A 374 18.06 20.03 -8.30
#